data_AF-A0A1G0MHS7-F1
#
_entry.id   AF-A0A1G0MHS7-F1
#
_cell.length_a   1.000
_cell.length_b   1.000
_cell.length_c   1.000
_cell.angle_alpha   90.00
_cell.angle_beta   90.00
_cell.angle_gamma   90.00
#
_symmetry.space_group_name_H-M   'P 1'
#
loop_
_entity.id
_entity.type
_entity.pdbx_description
1 polymer ?
#
loop_
_entity_poly.entity_id
_entity_poly.type
_entity_poly.pdbx_seq_one_letter_code
_entity_poly.pdbx_strand_id
1 'polypeptide(L)'
;MSTGKKPQQLQELETISVLAAFLLVLNLFLHLKALAVAALALLLIGLFVRPVASVISRSWLKFAEVLGAFNSKIVLSLAFFLFLTPLALLFRLFTKNPLQLKKEPDAETLFLERNHSYTKSDFEKMW
;
A
#
# COMPACT_ATOMS: atom_id res chain seq x y z
N MET A 1 -2.54 -8.14 35.55
CA MET A 1 -2.90 -7.77 34.17
C MET A 1 -1.87 -8.37 33.21
N SER A 2 -1.91 -9.69 32.97
CA SER A 2 -0.94 -10.38 32.12
C SER A 2 -1.37 -10.25 30.66
N THR A 3 -0.52 -9.66 29.84
CA THR A 3 -0.75 -9.44 28.41
C THR A 3 -1.04 -10.77 27.70
N GLY A 4 -2.21 -10.89 27.05
CA GLY A 4 -2.62 -12.02 26.22
C GLY A 4 -1.84 -12.15 24.90
N LYS A 5 -0.50 -12.10 24.96
CA LYS A 5 0.34 -12.48 23.81
C LYS A 5 0.40 -14.00 23.76
N LYS A 6 0.02 -14.58 22.62
CA LYS A 6 0.24 -16.01 22.36
C LYS A 6 1.70 -16.37 22.68
N PRO A 7 1.98 -17.53 23.29
CA PRO A 7 3.34 -17.93 23.59
C PRO A 7 4.15 -18.00 22.27
N GLN A 8 5.37 -17.48 22.28
CA GLN A 8 6.24 -17.35 21.11
C GLN A 8 6.42 -18.69 20.35
N GLN A 9 6.41 -19.80 21.09
CA GLN A 9 6.49 -21.16 20.56
C GLN A 9 5.29 -21.53 19.68
N LEU A 10 4.08 -21.08 20.01
CA LEU A 10 2.89 -21.34 19.18
C LEU A 10 2.99 -20.61 17.84
N GLN A 11 3.49 -19.37 17.85
CA GLN A 11 3.61 -18.56 16.63
C GLN A 11 4.68 -19.10 15.68
N GLU A 12 5.79 -19.60 16.23
CA GLU A 12 6.85 -20.26 15.45
C GLU A 12 6.31 -21.53 14.76
N LEU A 13 5.56 -22.36 15.49
CA LEU A 13 4.92 -23.57 14.95
C LEU A 13 3.84 -23.25 13.91
N GLU A 14 2.98 -22.25 14.17
CA GLU A 14 1.97 -21.76 13.22
C GLU A 14 2.66 -21.31 11.92
N THR A 15 3.72 -20.51 12.00
CA THR A 15 4.45 -19.98 10.84
C THR A 15 5.07 -21.10 9.99
N ILE A 16 5.71 -22.09 10.63
CA ILE A 16 6.34 -23.20 9.93
C ILE A 16 5.29 -24.12 9.30
N SER A 17 4.17 -24.34 10.00
CA SER A 17 3.06 -25.15 9.48
C SER A 17 2.43 -24.50 8.25
N VAL A 18 2.24 -23.18 8.28
CA VAL A 18 1.71 -22.42 7.13
C VAL A 18 2.70 -22.44 5.95
N LEU A 19 4.00 -22.25 6.21
CA LEU A 19 5.05 -22.36 5.18
C LEU A 19 5.10 -23.75 4.54
N ALA A 20 5.02 -24.80 5.35
CA ALA A 20 4.98 -26.18 4.87
C ALA A 20 3.70 -26.48 4.07
N ALA A 21 2.54 -26.02 4.55
CA ALA A 21 1.27 -26.16 3.83
C ALA A 21 1.31 -25.44 2.48
N PHE A 22 1.87 -24.23 2.44
CA PHE A 22 2.06 -23.48 1.20
C PHE A 22 2.92 -24.24 0.19
N LEU A 23 4.06 -24.80 0.62
CA LEU A 23 4.92 -25.62 -0.25
C LEU A 23 4.22 -26.89 -0.76
N LEU A 24 3.39 -27.52 0.07
CA LEU A 24 2.60 -28.70 -0.33
C LEU A 24 1.52 -28.34 -1.36
N VAL A 25 0.81 -27.24 -1.17
CA VAL A 25 -0.17 -26.74 -2.15
C VAL A 25 0.53 -26.43 -3.47
N LEU A 26 1.69 -25.77 -3.43
CA LEU A 26 2.47 -25.44 -4.62
C LEU A 26 2.97 -26.69 -5.36
N ASN A 27 3.33 -27.74 -4.61
CA ASN A 27 3.69 -29.05 -5.17
C ASN A 27 2.54 -29.71 -5.96
N LEU A 28 1.28 -29.47 -5.58
CA LEU A 28 0.12 -29.99 -6.32
C LEU A 28 0.00 -29.38 -7.72
N PHE A 29 0.40 -28.12 -7.89
CA PHE A 29 0.35 -27.43 -9.19
C PHE A 29 1.59 -27.70 -10.05
N LEU A 30 2.76 -27.90 -9.43
CA LEU A 30 4.04 -27.99 -10.16
C LEU A 30 4.57 -29.43 -10.32
N HIS A 31 3.99 -30.43 -9.64
CA HIS A 31 4.39 -31.85 -9.69
C HIS A 31 5.90 -32.13 -9.50
N LEU A 32 6.64 -31.23 -8.84
CA LEU A 32 8.07 -31.37 -8.59
C LEU A 32 8.33 -32.09 -7.26
N LYS A 33 8.82 -33.34 -7.33
CA LYS A 33 9.16 -34.16 -6.14
C LYS A 33 10.06 -33.44 -5.11
N ALA A 34 10.89 -32.49 -5.55
CA ALA A 34 11.77 -31.69 -4.69
C ALA A 34 10.99 -30.81 -3.69
N LEU A 35 9.83 -30.26 -4.07
CA LEU A 35 9.01 -29.42 -3.19
C LEU A 35 8.40 -30.23 -2.04
N ALA A 36 7.99 -31.47 -2.30
CA ALA A 36 7.48 -32.37 -1.26
C ALA A 36 8.57 -32.72 -0.22
N VAL A 37 9.80 -32.99 -0.67
CA VAL A 37 10.94 -33.25 0.23
C VAL A 37 11.27 -32.01 1.07
N ALA A 38 11.24 -30.82 0.47
CA ALA A 38 11.49 -29.56 1.19
C ALA A 38 10.42 -29.28 2.26
N ALA A 39 9.14 -29.52 1.95
CA ALA A 39 8.05 -29.35 2.92
C ALA A 39 8.16 -30.34 4.09
N LEU A 40 8.49 -31.60 3.81
CA LEU A 40 8.70 -32.62 4.84
C LEU A 40 9.91 -32.27 5.72
N ALA A 41 11.01 -31.82 5.11
CA ALA A 41 12.19 -31.36 5.84
C ALA A 41 11.87 -30.16 6.75
N LEU A 42 11.10 -29.18 6.26
CA LEU A 42 10.66 -28.03 7.06
C LEU A 42 9.81 -28.42 8.27
N LEU A 43 8.89 -29.38 8.10
CA LEU A 43 8.08 -29.90 9.21
C LEU A 43 8.95 -30.63 10.25
N LEU A 44 9.87 -31.48 9.79
CA LEU A 44 10.79 -32.20 10.67
C LEU A 44 11.72 -31.24 11.43
N ILE A 45 12.27 -30.23 10.76
CA ILE A 45 13.10 -29.19 11.38
C ILE A 45 12.29 -28.37 12.39
N GLY A 46 11.05 -28.01 12.05
CA GLY A 46 10.15 -27.30 12.95
C GLY A 46 9.83 -28.07 14.23
N LEU A 47 9.74 -29.40 14.14
CA LEU A 47 9.42 -30.26 15.26
C LEU A 47 10.65 -30.59 16.15
N PHE A 48 11.80 -30.86 15.53
CA PHE A 48 13.00 -31.32 16.24
C PHE A 48 14.00 -30.21 16.59
N VAL A 49 14.06 -29.11 15.83
CA VAL A 49 15.10 -28.09 15.97
C VAL A 49 14.50 -26.69 16.17
N ARG A 50 14.12 -26.41 17.43
CA ARG A 50 13.54 -25.13 17.88
C ARG A 50 14.35 -23.86 17.55
N PRO A 51 15.68 -23.80 17.69
CA PRO A 51 16.40 -22.55 17.40
C PRO A 51 16.35 -22.19 15.91
N VAL A 52 16.37 -23.19 15.02
CA VAL A 52 16.28 -22.99 13.56
C VAL A 52 14.88 -22.53 13.17
N ALA A 53 13.84 -23.15 13.74
CA ALA A 53 12.46 -22.72 13.63
C ALA A 53 12.27 -21.23 13.97
N SER A 54 12.86 -20.78 15.07
CA SER A 54 12.79 -19.37 15.50
C SER A 54 13.48 -18.42 14.51
N VAL A 55 14.65 -18.79 13.97
CA VAL A 55 15.36 -17.96 12.98
C VAL A 55 14.58 -17.82 11.69
N ILE A 56 13.99 -18.91 11.20
CA ILE A 56 13.16 -18.92 9.98
C ILE A 56 11.92 -18.04 10.19
N SER A 57 11.17 -18.26 11.27
CA SER A 57 9.96 -17.49 11.58
C SER A 57 10.27 -16.00 11.72
N ARG A 58 11.34 -15.62 12.44
CA ARG A 58 11.75 -14.21 12.59
C ARG A 58 12.15 -13.58 11.26
N SER A 59 12.86 -14.31 10.40
CA SER A 59 13.27 -13.81 9.09
C SER A 59 12.06 -13.61 8.18
N TRP A 60 11.12 -14.55 8.22
CA TRP A 60 9.85 -14.46 7.50
C TRP A 60 9.00 -13.27 7.96
N LEU A 61 8.87 -13.06 9.27
CA LEU A 61 8.12 -11.93 9.83
C LEU A 61 8.76 -10.59 9.48
N LYS A 62 10.10 -10.48 9.54
CA LYS A 62 10.81 -9.27 9.07
C LYS A 62 10.56 -9.00 7.59
N PHE A 63 10.58 -10.04 6.76
CA PHE A 63 10.25 -9.91 5.35
C PHE A 63 8.81 -9.41 5.15
N ALA A 64 7.84 -9.99 5.87
CA ALA A 64 6.45 -9.56 5.84
C ALA A 64 6.25 -8.11 6.29
N GLU A 65 7.02 -7.65 7.28
CA GLU A 65 7.00 -6.26 7.75
C GLU A 65 7.47 -5.28 6.67
N VAL A 66 8.57 -5.59 5.99
CA VAL A 66 9.08 -4.80 4.85
C VAL A 66 8.07 -4.79 3.71
N LEU A 67 7.48 -5.96 3.41
CA LEU A 67 6.45 -6.08 2.38
C LEU A 67 5.21 -5.25 2.72
N GLY A 68 4.80 -5.26 3.99
CA GLY A 68 3.68 -4.46 4.50
C GLY A 68 3.95 -2.96 4.38
N ALA A 69 5.16 -2.51 4.70
CA ALA A 69 5.56 -1.11 4.55
C ALA A 69 5.51 -0.65 3.08
N PHE A 70 5.88 -1.53 2.14
CA PHE A 70 5.78 -1.24 0.71
C PHE A 70 4.32 -1.27 0.22
N ASN A 71 3.54 -2.23 0.70
CA ASN A 71 2.14 -2.41 0.32
C ASN A 71 1.29 -1.17 0.60
N SER A 72 1.47 -0.51 1.76
CA SER A 72 0.73 0.72 2.07
C SER A 72 0.96 1.83 1.03
N LYS A 73 2.19 1.98 0.54
CA LYS A 73 2.52 2.95 -0.51
C LYS A 73 1.92 2.55 -1.85
N ILE A 74 1.98 1.27 -2.20
CA ILE A 74 1.38 0.75 -3.43
C ILE A 74 -0.13 1.00 -3.42
N VAL A 75 -0.83 0.58 -2.37
CA VAL A 75 -2.29 0.69 -2.27
C VAL A 75 -2.72 2.14 -2.38
N LEU A 76 -2.05 3.06 -1.67
CA LEU A 76 -2.36 4.49 -1.75
C LEU A 76 -2.10 5.05 -3.15
N SER A 77 -0.97 4.70 -3.77
CA SER A 77 -0.63 5.13 -5.13
C SER A 77 -1.65 4.59 -6.14
N LEU A 78 -2.00 3.32 -6.05
CA LEU A 78 -2.97 2.68 -6.92
C LEU A 78 -4.34 3.31 -6.76
N ALA A 79 -4.78 3.58 -5.53
CA ALA A 79 -6.04 4.28 -5.27
C ALA A 79 -6.03 5.69 -5.88
N PHE A 80 -4.92 6.43 -5.75
CA PHE A 80 -4.80 7.74 -6.38
C PHE A 80 -4.89 7.66 -7.92
N PHE A 81 -4.19 6.71 -8.54
CA PHE A 81 -4.19 6.54 -9.99
C PHE A 81 -5.51 5.96 -10.53
N LEU A 82 -6.21 5.12 -9.78
CA LEU A 82 -7.47 4.50 -10.21
C LEU A 82 -8.71 5.36 -9.93
N PHE A 83 -8.67 6.23 -8.93
CA PHE A 83 -9.84 7.06 -8.58
C PHE A 83 -9.59 8.54 -8.86
N LEU A 84 -8.57 9.14 -8.26
CA LEU A 84 -8.31 10.58 -8.35
C LEU A 84 -7.88 11.02 -9.75
N THR A 85 -7.03 10.24 -10.40
CA THR A 85 -6.54 10.55 -11.75
C THR A 85 -7.64 10.54 -12.81
N PRO A 86 -8.47 9.47 -12.96
CA PRO A 86 -9.56 9.50 -13.92
C PRO A 86 -10.61 10.55 -13.55
N LEU A 87 -10.86 10.79 -12.26
CA LEU A 87 -11.77 11.86 -11.85
C LEU A 87 -11.26 13.24 -12.29
N ALA A 88 -9.96 13.52 -12.12
CA ALA A 88 -9.34 14.76 -12.58
C ALA A 88 -9.35 14.88 -14.12
N LEU A 89 -9.16 13.77 -14.84
CA LEU A 89 -9.28 13.75 -16.30
C LEU A 89 -10.71 14.02 -16.76
N LEU A 90 -11.71 13.40 -16.13
CA LEU A 90 -13.12 13.69 -16.40
C LEU A 90 -13.44 15.15 -16.11
N PHE A 91 -13.01 15.68 -14.96
CA PHE A 91 -13.18 17.09 -14.63
C PHE A 91 -12.53 18.01 -15.67
N ARG A 92 -11.32 17.67 -16.15
CA ARG A 92 -10.65 18.43 -17.22
C ARG A 92 -11.38 18.36 -18.57
N LEU A 93 -12.06 17.26 -18.87
CA LEU A 93 -12.85 17.11 -20.09
C LEU A 93 -14.16 17.92 -20.03
N PHE A 94 -14.84 17.91 -18.88
CA PHE A 94 -16.13 18.60 -18.72
C PHE A 94 -16.00 20.08 -18.34
N THR A 95 -14.94 20.49 -17.65
CA THR A 95 -14.73 21.87 -17.22
C THR A 95 -13.84 22.61 -18.20
N LYS A 96 -14.45 23.49 -19.02
CA LYS A 96 -13.69 24.44 -19.86
C LYS A 96 -13.03 25.49 -18.96
N ASN A 97 -11.70 25.43 -18.90
CA ASN A 97 -10.82 26.47 -18.37
C ASN A 97 -11.02 26.80 -16.86
N PRO A 98 -10.90 25.81 -15.95
CA PRO A 98 -11.15 25.98 -14.51
C PRO A 98 -10.25 27.02 -13.83
N LEU A 99 -9.06 27.25 -14.38
CA LEU A 99 -8.08 28.20 -13.84
C LEU A 99 -7.99 29.50 -14.66
N GLN A 100 -8.86 29.70 -15.66
CA GLN A 100 -8.79 30.84 -16.60
C GLN A 100 -7.38 31.06 -17.19
N LEU A 101 -6.61 29.96 -17.32
CA LEU A 101 -5.21 29.99 -17.71
C LEU A 101 -5.02 30.13 -19.23
N LYS A 102 -6.07 29.86 -20.01
CA LYS A 102 -6.10 30.20 -21.44
C LYS A 102 -6.43 31.68 -21.61
N LYS A 103 -5.51 32.39 -22.26
CA LYS A 103 -5.70 33.75 -22.77
C LYS A 103 -6.92 33.78 -23.70
N GLU A 104 -7.88 34.64 -23.40
CA GLU A 104 -9.00 34.93 -24.30
C GLU A 104 -8.42 35.45 -25.64
N PRO A 105 -8.94 35.04 -26.81
CA PRO A 105 -8.38 35.42 -28.11
C PRO A 105 -8.26 36.94 -28.33
N ASP A 106 -9.10 37.72 -27.65
CA ASP A 106 -9.25 39.17 -27.81
C ASP A 106 -8.64 39.98 -26.64
N ALA A 107 -8.07 39.32 -25.63
CA ALA A 107 -7.47 40.00 -24.49
C ALA A 107 -5.96 40.19 -24.71
N GLU A 108 -5.41 41.40 -24.51
CA GLU A 108 -3.97 41.64 -24.62
C GLU A 108 -3.18 41.03 -23.43
N THR A 109 -3.80 40.99 -22.25
CA THR A 109 -3.17 40.54 -21.00
C THR A 109 -4.06 39.53 -20.27
N LEU A 110 -3.48 38.81 -19.30
CA LEU A 110 -4.21 37.90 -18.40
C LEU A 110 -4.85 38.63 -17.20
N PHE A 111 -4.67 39.96 -17.10
CA PHE A 111 -5.25 40.75 -16.02
C PHE A 111 -6.74 40.94 -16.27
N LEU A 112 -7.55 40.59 -15.27
CA LEU A 112 -8.98 40.88 -15.27
C LEU A 112 -9.19 42.29 -14.73
N GLU A 113 -9.79 43.17 -15.53
CA GLU A 113 -10.13 44.52 -15.11
C GLU A 113 -11.29 44.47 -14.10
N ARG A 114 -11.00 44.70 -12.82
CA ARG A 114 -12.02 44.77 -11.78
C ARG A 114 -12.47 46.22 -11.61
N ASN A 115 -13.56 46.58 -12.27
CA ASN A 115 -14.28 47.84 -12.04
C ASN A 115 -15.09 47.76 -10.73
N HIS A 116 -14.42 47.50 -9.61
CA HIS A 116 -15.03 47.45 -8.29
C HIS A 116 -14.77 48.77 -7.55
N SER A 117 -15.82 49.44 -7.10
CA SER A 117 -15.71 50.66 -6.30
C SER A 117 -15.47 50.27 -4.84
N TYR A 118 -14.22 50.43 -4.38
CA TYR A 118 -13.80 50.03 -3.04
C TYR A 118 -14.63 50.69 -1.95
N THR A 119 -15.19 49.88 -1.05
CA THR A 119 -16.00 50.33 0.08
C THR A 119 -15.28 50.02 1.39
N LYS A 120 -15.63 50.74 2.47
CA LYS A 120 -14.99 50.60 3.79
C LYS A 120 -14.97 49.14 4.30
N SER A 121 -15.98 48.35 3.95
CA SER A 121 -16.10 46.92 4.30
C SER A 121 -15.00 46.04 3.69
N ASP A 122 -14.40 46.43 2.56
CA ASP A 122 -13.38 45.63 1.87
C ASP A 122 -12.03 45.67 2.62
N PHE A 123 -11.83 46.69 3.44
CA PHE A 123 -10.65 46.85 4.29
C PHE A 123 -10.77 46.13 5.64
N GLU A 124 -11.92 45.53 5.96
CA GLU A 124 -12.09 44.79 7.22
C GLU A 124 -11.45 43.39 7.16
N LYS A 125 -11.20 42.86 5.96
CA LYS A 125 -10.55 41.56 5.74
C LYS A 125 -9.46 41.70 4.68
N MET A 126 -8.33 42.30 5.08
CA MET A 126 -7.18 42.57 4.22
C MET A 126 -6.27 41.35 3.98
N TRP A 127 -6.60 40.18 4.56
CA TRP A 127 -5.81 38.95 4.47
C TRP A 127 -6.61 37.81 3.84
#